data_AF-A0A7J6UXG3-F1
#
_entry.id   AF-A0A7J6UXG3-F1
#
_cell.length_a   1.000
_cell.length_b   1.000
_cell.length_c   1.000
_cell.angle_alpha   90.00
_cell.angle_beta   90.00
_cell.angle_gamma   90.00
#
_symmetry.space_group_name_H-M   'P 1'
#
loop_
_entity.id
_entity.type
_entity.pdbx_description
1 polymer ?
#
loop_
_entity_poly.entity_id
_entity_poly.type
_entity_poly.pdbx_seq_one_letter_code
_entity_poly.pdbx_strand_id
1 'polypeptide(L)'
;MIPKATGFGISPDNPITLPSWLTQEDVDYFTGKFEKGGFTGGLNYYRAFDLTWELTAPWTNAQVNVPVKFIVGDLDLVYHFPGAKQYIHGSAFKKNVPLLEEVIILEGVAHFTQQESPTEVSKHILDYIQKF
;
A
#
# COMPACT_ATOMS: atom_id res chain seq x y z
N MET A 1 17.23 -6.45 -10.26
CA MET A 1 18.19 -5.66 -9.46
C MET A 1 18.12 -4.22 -9.92
N ILE A 2 18.00 -3.28 -9.00
CA ILE A 2 18.04 -1.84 -9.30
C ILE A 2 19.48 -1.49 -9.76
N PRO A 3 19.68 -0.85 -10.92
CA PRO A 3 21.02 -0.48 -11.40
C PRO A 3 21.75 0.46 -10.44
N LYS A 4 23.01 0.15 -10.12
CA LYS A 4 23.85 0.97 -9.23
C LYS A 4 24.09 2.40 -9.72
N ALA A 5 24.04 2.64 -11.03
CA ALA A 5 24.41 3.92 -11.64
C ALA A 5 23.24 4.91 -11.77
N THR A 6 22.00 4.42 -11.85
CA THR A 6 20.81 5.25 -12.12
C THR A 6 19.70 5.06 -11.09
N GLY A 7 19.83 4.10 -10.16
CA GLY A 7 18.77 3.81 -9.20
C GLY A 7 17.45 3.51 -9.91
N PHE A 8 16.41 4.29 -9.59
CA PHE A 8 15.09 4.24 -10.23
C PHE A 8 14.95 5.12 -11.50
N GLY A 9 16.06 5.56 -12.10
CA GLY A 9 16.04 6.44 -13.28
C GLY A 9 15.90 7.93 -12.93
N ILE A 10 16.13 8.31 -11.67
CA ILE A 10 16.09 9.70 -11.21
C ILE A 10 17.53 10.13 -10.92
N SER A 11 17.98 11.19 -11.59
CA SER A 11 19.27 11.81 -11.26
C SER A 11 19.17 12.51 -9.90
N PRO A 12 20.15 12.36 -8.99
CA PRO A 12 20.18 13.14 -7.75
C PRO A 12 20.26 14.65 -8.00
N ASP A 13 20.67 15.07 -9.19
CA ASP A 13 20.80 16.48 -9.58
C ASP A 13 19.50 17.11 -10.10
N ASN A 14 18.43 16.33 -10.29
CA ASN A 14 17.16 16.88 -10.73
C ASN A 14 16.42 17.53 -9.56
N PRO A 15 15.95 18.78 -9.69
CA PRO A 15 15.14 19.41 -8.64
C PRO A 15 13.85 18.61 -8.44
N ILE A 16 13.62 18.16 -7.21
CA ILE A 16 12.42 17.44 -6.83
C ILE A 16 11.45 18.46 -6.22
N THR A 17 10.32 18.71 -6.90
CA THR A 17 9.20 19.43 -6.30
C THR A 17 8.36 18.43 -5.53
N LEU A 18 8.26 18.60 -4.21
CA LEU A 18 7.42 17.76 -3.37
C LEU A 18 5.92 18.01 -3.66
N PRO A 19 5.07 16.98 -3.62
CA PRO A 19 3.63 17.18 -3.71
C PRO A 19 3.14 17.96 -2.48
N SER A 20 2.01 18.65 -2.59
CA SER A 20 1.50 19.52 -1.54
C SER A 20 1.17 18.80 -0.21
N TRP A 21 1.00 17.48 -0.25
CA TRP A 21 0.72 16.65 0.92
C TRP A 21 1.99 16.14 1.64
N LEU A 22 3.18 16.36 1.08
CA LEU A 22 4.45 15.93 1.65
C LEU A 22 5.38 17.14 1.87
N THR A 23 5.64 17.48 3.13
CA THR A 23 6.50 18.61 3.46
C THR A 23 7.98 18.22 3.47
N GLN A 24 8.87 19.22 3.47
CA GLN A 24 10.31 18.96 3.66
C GLN A 24 10.59 18.34 5.03
N GLU A 25 9.85 18.72 6.08
CA GLU A 25 9.99 18.15 7.42
C GLU A 25 9.65 16.65 7.44
N ASP A 26 8.61 16.24 6.70
CA ASP A 26 8.25 14.82 6.57
C ASP A 26 9.38 14.03 5.88
N VAL A 27 9.94 14.58 4.79
CA VAL A 27 11.07 13.97 4.07
C VAL A 27 12.30 13.85 4.96
N ASP A 28 12.64 14.92 5.70
CA ASP A 28 13.78 14.94 6.61
C ASP A 28 13.59 13.93 7.74
N TYR A 29 12.36 13.80 8.26
CA TYR A 29 12.01 12.81 9.26
C TYR A 29 12.27 11.39 8.73
N PHE A 30 11.72 11.02 7.57
CA PHE A 30 11.92 9.68 7.00
C PHE A 30 13.40 9.42 6.66
N THR A 31 14.07 10.40 6.05
CA THR A 31 15.49 10.30 5.69
C THR A 31 16.33 10.03 6.92
N GLY A 32 16.15 10.80 8.00
CA GLY A 32 16.87 10.58 9.26
C GLY A 32 16.60 9.20 9.89
N LYS A 33 15.41 8.62 9.72
CA LYS A 33 15.14 7.24 10.15
C LYS A 33 15.88 6.22 9.28
N PHE A 34 15.88 6.38 7.95
CA PHE A 34 16.54 5.45 7.03
C PHE A 34 18.07 5.56 7.07
N GLU A 35 18.64 6.73 7.30
CA GLU A 35 20.09 6.90 7.49
C GLU A 35 20.58 6.13 8.72
N LYS A 36 19.81 6.16 9.82
CA LYS A 36 20.16 5.45 11.05
C LYS A 36 19.85 3.94 10.97
N GLY A 37 18.69 3.58 10.42
CA GLY A 37 18.17 2.20 10.43
C GLY A 37 18.54 1.36 9.20
N GLY A 38 18.96 2.00 8.12
CA GLY A 38 19.15 1.38 6.82
C GLY A 38 17.86 0.82 6.21
N PHE A 39 17.99 0.21 5.03
CA PHE A 39 16.86 -0.39 4.29
C PHE A 39 16.72 -1.90 4.49
N THR A 40 17.71 -2.56 5.12
CA THR A 40 17.77 -4.03 5.21
C THR A 40 16.53 -4.62 5.88
N GLY A 41 16.04 -4.03 6.97
CA GLY A 41 14.86 -4.51 7.67
C GLY A 41 13.61 -4.53 6.78
N GLY A 42 13.30 -3.41 6.13
CA GLY A 42 12.18 -3.32 5.19
C GLY A 42 12.34 -4.22 3.97
N LEU A 43 13.55 -4.31 3.41
CA LEU A 43 13.84 -5.17 2.27
C LEU A 43 13.77 -6.67 2.61
N ASN A 44 13.98 -7.07 3.87
CA ASN A 44 13.89 -8.46 4.27
C ASN A 44 12.48 -9.05 4.13
N TYR A 45 11.41 -8.23 4.21
CA TYR A 45 10.05 -8.69 3.93
C TYR A 45 9.91 -9.25 2.52
N TYR A 46 10.51 -8.57 1.53
CA TYR A 46 10.52 -9.04 0.14
C TYR A 46 11.43 -10.25 -0.07
N ARG A 47 12.55 -10.34 0.67
CA ARG A 47 13.45 -11.53 0.61
C ARG A 47 12.77 -12.78 1.16
N ALA A 48 11.85 -12.62 2.11
CA ALA A 48 11.11 -13.70 2.74
C ALA A 48 9.78 -14.02 2.04
N PHE A 49 9.52 -13.45 0.86
CA PHE A 49 8.21 -13.60 0.19
C PHE A 49 7.91 -15.07 -0.16
N ASP A 50 8.88 -15.79 -0.74
CA ASP A 50 8.74 -17.22 -1.07
C ASP A 50 8.57 -18.08 0.19
N LEU A 51 9.35 -17.78 1.24
CA LEU A 51 9.21 -18.47 2.53
C LEU A 51 7.83 -18.22 3.16
N THR A 52 7.32 -16.99 3.07
CA THR A 52 5.97 -16.66 3.55
C THR A 52 4.91 -17.44 2.78
N TRP A 53 5.08 -17.59 1.46
CA TRP A 53 4.21 -18.42 0.63
C TRP A 53 4.23 -19.90 1.07
N GLU A 54 5.41 -20.49 1.30
CA GLU A 54 5.54 -21.87 1.78
C GLU A 54 4.86 -22.06 3.15
N LEU A 55 5.15 -21.15 4.08
CA LEU A 55 4.63 -21.23 5.44
C LEU A 55 3.12 -20.98 5.50
N THR A 56 2.55 -20.26 4.53
CA THR A 56 1.11 -20.01 4.46
C THR A 56 0.31 -21.13 3.82
N ALA A 57 0.96 -22.22 3.39
CA ALA A 57 0.29 -23.40 2.82
C ALA A 57 -0.88 -23.96 3.66
N PRO A 58 -0.84 -24.02 5.01
CA PRO A 58 -1.97 -24.49 5.81
C PRO A 58 -3.26 -23.66 5.66
N TRP A 59 -3.17 -22.41 5.19
CA TRP A 59 -4.31 -21.52 4.98
C TRP A 59 -4.80 -21.50 3.53
N THR A 60 -4.36 -22.46 2.70
CA THR A 60 -4.86 -22.60 1.34
C THR A 60 -6.39 -22.71 1.32
N ASN A 61 -7.05 -21.83 0.57
CA ASN A 61 -8.52 -21.67 0.49
C ASN A 61 -9.22 -21.23 1.78
N ALA A 62 -8.50 -20.85 2.84
CA ALA A 62 -9.11 -20.27 4.02
C ALA A 62 -9.72 -18.89 3.70
N GLN A 63 -10.83 -18.57 4.37
CA GLN A 63 -11.50 -17.27 4.24
C GLN A 63 -11.10 -16.35 5.39
N VAL A 64 -11.03 -15.05 5.11
CA VAL A 64 -10.91 -14.01 6.14
C VAL A 64 -12.31 -13.62 6.61
N ASN A 65 -12.69 -14.08 7.82
CA ASN A 65 -14.01 -13.87 8.41
C ASN A 65 -14.09 -12.69 9.38
N VAL A 66 -13.22 -11.70 9.21
CA VAL A 66 -13.29 -10.41 9.92
C VAL A 66 -14.04 -9.42 9.02
N PRO A 67 -14.90 -8.54 9.54
CA PRO A 67 -15.44 -7.42 8.78
C PRO A 67 -14.31 -6.59 8.16
N VAL A 68 -14.39 -6.30 6.86
CA VAL A 68 -13.34 -5.54 6.14
C VAL A 68 -13.94 -4.39 5.34
N LYS A 69 -13.26 -3.24 5.39
CA LYS A 69 -13.37 -2.15 4.42
C LYS A 69 -12.03 -1.99 3.70
N PHE A 70 -12.03 -1.97 2.37
CA PHE A 70 -10.81 -1.86 1.56
C PHE A 70 -10.78 -0.50 0.86
N ILE A 71 -9.67 0.23 0.98
CA ILE A 71 -9.48 1.57 0.41
C ILE A 71 -8.22 1.54 -0.44
N VAL A 72 -8.29 2.05 -1.67
CA VAL A 72 -7.14 2.14 -2.59
C VAL A 72 -7.24 3.39 -3.45
N GLY A 73 -6.09 3.97 -3.80
CA GLY A 73 -6.01 5.07 -4.76
C GLY A 73 -6.16 4.59 -6.20
N ASP A 74 -6.83 5.37 -7.05
CA ASP A 74 -6.98 5.06 -8.47
C ASP A 74 -5.69 5.21 -9.29
N LEU A 75 -4.63 5.77 -8.72
CA LEU A 75 -3.28 5.82 -9.31
C LEU A 75 -2.30 4.86 -8.62
N ASP A 76 -2.76 4.03 -7.68
CA ASP A 76 -1.91 3.07 -6.97
C ASP A 76 -1.34 2.01 -7.93
N LEU A 77 -0.02 1.80 -7.87
CA LEU A 77 0.68 0.80 -8.67
C LEU A 77 0.18 -0.63 -8.41
N VAL A 78 -0.17 -0.96 -7.17
CA VAL A 78 -0.67 -2.27 -6.76
C VAL A 78 -2.07 -2.49 -7.33
N TYR A 79 -2.88 -1.44 -7.37
CA TYR A 79 -4.19 -1.48 -8.01
C TYR A 79 -4.09 -1.71 -9.53
N HIS A 80 -2.99 -1.30 -10.16
CA HIS A 80 -2.69 -1.53 -11.58
C HIS A 80 -1.87 -2.79 -11.86
N PHE A 81 -1.46 -3.52 -10.83
CA PHE A 81 -0.73 -4.76 -11.01
C PHE A 81 -1.59 -5.78 -11.79
N PRO A 82 -1.02 -6.56 -12.73
CA PRO A 82 -1.78 -7.53 -13.51
C PRO A 82 -2.61 -8.46 -12.62
N GLY A 83 -3.92 -8.53 -12.85
CA GLY A 83 -4.84 -9.34 -12.03
C GLY A 83 -5.54 -8.58 -10.89
N ALA A 84 -4.98 -7.46 -10.40
CA ALA A 84 -5.47 -6.80 -9.18
C ALA A 84 -6.88 -6.26 -9.33
N LYS A 85 -7.17 -5.45 -10.36
CA LYS A 85 -8.52 -4.92 -10.60
C LYS A 85 -9.53 -6.04 -10.85
N GLN A 86 -9.16 -7.08 -11.60
CA GLN A 86 -10.06 -8.23 -11.83
C GLN A 86 -10.38 -8.97 -10.53
N TYR A 87 -9.40 -9.12 -9.64
CA TYR A 87 -9.61 -9.75 -8.34
C TYR A 87 -10.49 -8.88 -7.43
N ILE A 88 -10.15 -7.60 -7.28
CA ILE A 88 -10.81 -6.64 -6.38
C ILE A 88 -12.28 -6.43 -6.75
N HIS A 89 -12.56 -6.21 -8.05
CA HIS A 89 -13.91 -5.94 -8.54
C HIS A 89 -14.67 -7.21 -8.95
N GLY A 90 -13.98 -8.33 -9.06
CA GLY A 90 -14.57 -9.64 -9.36
C GLY A 90 -15.15 -10.32 -8.13
N SER A 91 -15.69 -11.53 -8.32
CA SER A 91 -16.25 -12.32 -7.23
C SER A 91 -15.18 -12.91 -6.29
N ALA A 92 -13.92 -12.98 -6.74
CA ALA A 92 -12.84 -13.64 -6.00
C ALA A 92 -12.51 -12.96 -4.67
N PHE A 93 -12.44 -11.62 -4.65
CA PHE A 93 -12.12 -10.90 -3.41
C PHE A 93 -13.20 -11.11 -2.35
N LYS A 94 -14.47 -10.91 -2.72
CA LYS A 94 -15.62 -11.16 -1.83
C LYS A 94 -15.76 -12.64 -1.44
N LYS A 95 -15.36 -13.58 -2.30
CA LYS A 95 -15.32 -15.02 -1.98
C LYS A 95 -14.28 -15.32 -0.88
N ASN A 96 -13.11 -14.71 -0.96
CA ASN A 96 -12.02 -14.92 -0.01
C ASN A 96 -12.21 -14.11 1.29
N VAL A 97 -12.94 -12.99 1.21
CA VAL A 97 -13.29 -12.11 2.35
C VAL A 97 -14.81 -11.91 2.40
N PRO A 98 -15.57 -12.88 2.94
CA PRO A 98 -17.03 -12.86 2.88
C PRO A 98 -17.68 -11.63 3.52
N LEU A 99 -17.03 -11.05 4.53
CA LEU A 99 -17.49 -9.86 5.26
C LEU A 99 -16.87 -8.55 4.73
N LEU A 100 -16.32 -8.55 3.51
CA LEU A 100 -15.91 -7.32 2.83
C LEU A 100 -17.13 -6.44 2.53
N GLU A 101 -17.25 -5.28 3.15
CA GLU A 101 -18.40 -4.39 2.92
C GLU A 101 -18.26 -3.58 1.65
N GLU A 102 -17.19 -2.78 1.55
CA GLU A 102 -17.04 -1.77 0.52
C GLU A 102 -15.59 -1.69 0.05
N VAL A 103 -15.42 -1.55 -1.26
CA VAL A 103 -14.17 -1.18 -1.92
C VAL A 103 -14.27 0.30 -2.28
N ILE A 104 -13.47 1.13 -1.62
CA ILE A 104 -13.35 2.56 -1.90
C ILE A 104 -12.20 2.78 -2.88
N ILE A 105 -12.49 3.47 -3.97
CA ILE A 105 -11.49 3.95 -4.92
C ILE A 105 -11.38 5.48 -4.76
N LEU A 106 -10.23 5.96 -4.30
CA LEU A 106 -9.96 7.39 -4.14
C LEU A 106 -9.44 7.95 -5.47
N GLU A 107 -10.18 8.88 -6.09
CA GLU A 107 -9.84 9.49 -7.38
C GLU A 107 -8.66 10.48 -7.24
N GLY A 108 -7.70 10.39 -8.16
CA GLY A 108 -6.50 11.24 -8.17
C GLY A 108 -5.48 10.92 -7.08
N VAL A 109 -5.64 9.80 -6.37
CA VAL A 109 -4.79 9.42 -5.24
C VAL A 109 -3.92 8.22 -5.62
N ALA A 110 -2.64 8.29 -5.29
CA ALA A 110 -1.68 7.23 -5.56
C ALA A 110 -1.55 6.27 -4.37
N HIS A 111 -0.33 5.80 -4.09
CA HIS A 111 -0.07 4.70 -3.16
C HIS A 111 -0.19 5.09 -1.68
N PHE A 112 0.13 6.34 -1.32
CA PHE A 112 0.18 6.79 0.07
C PHE A 112 -1.14 7.46 0.50
N THR A 113 -2.25 6.76 0.30
CA THR A 113 -3.63 7.29 0.45
C THR A 113 -3.86 8.04 1.76
N GLN A 114 -3.34 7.52 2.88
CA GLN A 114 -3.49 8.11 4.20
C GLN A 114 -2.71 9.41 4.42
N GLN A 115 -1.70 9.68 3.59
CA GLN A 115 -0.96 10.96 3.60
C GLN A 115 -1.50 11.92 2.54
N GLU A 116 -1.89 11.40 1.37
CA GLU A 116 -2.37 12.20 0.25
C GLU A 116 -3.83 12.66 0.39
N SER A 117 -4.71 11.81 0.94
CA SER A 117 -6.10 12.15 1.28
C SER A 117 -6.42 11.82 2.76
N PRO A 118 -5.75 12.48 3.72
CA PRO A 118 -5.81 12.10 5.14
C PRO A 118 -7.21 12.29 5.73
N THR A 119 -7.92 13.34 5.33
CA THR A 119 -9.28 13.64 5.82
C THR A 119 -10.29 12.58 5.36
N GLU A 120 -10.23 12.18 4.10
CA GLU A 120 -11.15 11.20 3.52
C GLU A 120 -10.89 9.79 4.07
N VAL A 121 -9.62 9.38 4.15
CA VAL A 121 -9.24 8.10 4.77
C VAL A 121 -9.65 8.06 6.25
N SER A 122 -9.40 9.13 7.01
CA SER A 122 -9.80 9.21 8.42
C SER A 122 -11.32 9.12 8.58
N LYS A 123 -12.08 9.79 7.72
CA LYS A 123 -13.54 9.70 7.69
C LYS A 123 -14.01 8.27 7.43
N HIS A 124 -13.46 7.60 6.43
CA HIS A 124 -13.81 6.21 6.14
C HIS A 124 -13.49 5.26 7.29
N ILE A 125 -12.37 5.46 8.00
CA ILE A 125 -12.02 4.66 9.18
C ILE A 125 -13.05 4.89 10.29
N LEU A 126 -13.33 6.15 10.65
CA LEU A 126 -14.27 6.51 11.73
C LEU A 126 -15.69 6.02 11.44
N ASP A 127 -16.20 6.29 10.23
CA ASP A 127 -17.53 5.85 9.79
C ASP A 127 -17.65 4.32 9.79
N TYR A 128 -16.55 3.60 9.59
CA TYR A 128 -16.52 2.14 9.58
C TYR A 128 -16.51 1.55 10.99
N ILE A 129 -15.59 2.01 11.85
CA ILE A 129 -15.44 1.44 13.20
C ILE A 129 -16.62 1.78 14.12
N GLN A 130 -17.31 2.89 13.88
CA GLN A 130 -18.51 3.29 14.65
C GLN A 130 -19.74 2.37 14.43
N LYS A 131 -19.67 1.44 13.49
CA LYS A 131 -20.74 0.44 13.28
C LYS A 131 -20.73 -0.68 14.34
N PHE A 132 -19.67 -0.77 15.15
CA PHE A 132 -19.42 -1.80 16.15
C PHE A 132 -19.28 -1.18 17.54
#